data_AF-A0A6F8VGT8-F1
#
_entry.id   AF-A0A6F8VGT8-F1
#
_cell.length_a   1.000
_cell.length_b   1.000
_cell.length_c   1.000
_cell.angle_alpha   90.00
_cell.angle_beta   90.00
_cell.angle_gamma   90.00
#
_symmetry.space_group_name_H-M   'P 1'
#
loop_
_entity.id
_entity.type
_entity.pdbx_description
1 polymer ?
#
loop_
_entity_poly.entity_id
_entity_poly.type
_entity_poly.pdbx_seq_one_letter_code
_entity_poly.pdbx_strand_id
1 'polypeptide(L)'
;MAFQSGITTSPNDLLDKIRLFATGVCGYTQLMYQADAGYFRLHLQHAASGQFVNLHSYASYVAWYGSTSFNSGLAYSSQTVASGSFSVSQMSGSAEYFLFGGDGWCYCIVQTASTTYGPLIFGAITKTCTFTGGAFLSDTYSTYVRADIDGNTNKWKVGTSGTDAVRAFYNATTRQLDSYSPIAFNGVTPLYPCTIEVGRPTPSYFYSMMGFAPGVRLLRMNGQYVNKDIVTLGGSDWMVFSMSYGGYGFLK
;
A
#
# COMPACT_ATOMS: atom_id res chain seq x y z
N MET A 1 13.84 -6.16 -8.69
CA MET A 1 12.86 -5.12 -8.28
C MET A 1 12.59 -4.30 -9.51
N ALA A 2 11.35 -3.84 -9.68
CA ALA A 2 10.88 -3.19 -10.89
C ALA A 2 10.34 -1.80 -10.58
N PHE A 3 10.57 -0.88 -11.51
CA PHE A 3 10.09 0.48 -11.46
C PHE A 3 9.54 0.88 -12.83
N GLN A 4 8.40 1.58 -12.83
CA GLN A 4 7.82 2.17 -14.03
C GLN A 4 7.17 3.50 -13.66
N SER A 5 7.33 4.54 -14.48
CA SER A 5 6.65 5.81 -14.29
C SER A 5 6.08 6.34 -15.60
N GLY A 6 5.11 7.24 -15.51
CA GLY A 6 4.58 7.93 -16.67
C GLY A 6 3.38 8.80 -16.33
N ILE A 7 2.58 9.10 -17.35
CA ILE A 7 1.33 9.83 -17.21
C ILE A 7 0.16 8.86 -17.38
N THR A 8 -0.83 8.95 -16.52
CA THR A 8 -2.14 8.32 -16.70
C THR A 8 -3.16 9.39 -17.09
N THR A 9 -4.07 9.04 -17.99
CA THR A 9 -5.09 9.95 -18.53
C THR A 9 -6.46 9.79 -17.86
N SER A 10 -6.67 8.68 -17.14
CA SER A 10 -7.90 8.39 -16.42
C SER A 10 -7.70 7.29 -15.37
N PRO A 11 -8.64 7.10 -14.42
CA PRO A 11 -8.59 5.96 -13.51
C PRO A 11 -8.64 4.59 -14.20
N ASN A 12 -9.31 4.48 -15.35
CA ASN A 12 -9.32 3.25 -16.15
C ASN A 12 -7.92 2.94 -16.71
N ASP A 13 -7.25 3.96 -17.26
CA ASP A 13 -5.87 3.87 -17.77
C ASP A 13 -4.87 3.54 -16.64
N LEU A 14 -5.04 4.16 -15.46
CA LEU A 14 -4.21 3.84 -14.29
C LEU A 14 -4.40 2.39 -13.84
N LEU A 15 -5.65 1.91 -13.80
CA LEU A 15 -5.95 0.53 -13.42
C LEU A 15 -5.32 -0.48 -14.39
N ASP A 16 -5.33 -0.21 -15.69
CA ASP A 16 -4.67 -1.06 -16.69
C ASP A 16 -3.15 -1.07 -16.53
N LYS A 17 -2.53 0.08 -16.21
CA LYS A 17 -1.10 0.18 -15.90
C LYS A 17 -0.73 -0.63 -14.65
N ILE A 18 -1.53 -0.53 -13.59
CA ILE A 18 -1.38 -1.35 -12.38
C ILE A 18 -1.51 -2.84 -12.72
N ARG A 19 -2.49 -3.22 -13.53
CA ARG A 19 -2.70 -4.60 -13.98
C ARG A 19 -1.46 -5.15 -14.67
N LEU A 20 -0.99 -4.47 -15.72
CA LEU A 20 0.16 -4.91 -16.50
C LEU A 20 1.41 -5.06 -15.63
N PHE A 21 1.66 -4.09 -14.76
CA PHE A 21 2.81 -4.12 -13.85
C PHE A 21 2.69 -5.23 -12.79
N ALA A 22 1.52 -5.37 -12.16
CA ALA A 22 1.30 -6.41 -11.17
C ALA A 22 1.48 -7.82 -11.76
N THR A 23 0.98 -8.04 -12.98
CA THR A 23 1.11 -9.33 -13.67
C THR A 23 2.47 -9.59 -14.28
N GLY A 24 3.20 -8.54 -14.66
CA GLY A 24 4.50 -8.68 -15.29
C GLY A 24 5.64 -8.89 -14.31
N VAL A 25 5.61 -8.21 -13.16
CA VAL A 25 6.78 -8.11 -12.27
C VAL A 25 6.50 -8.30 -10.77
N CYS A 26 5.22 -8.36 -10.35
CA CYS A 26 4.87 -8.47 -8.92
C CYS A 26 4.37 -9.86 -8.49
N GLY A 27 4.40 -10.85 -9.40
CA GLY A 27 3.97 -12.22 -9.11
C GLY A 27 2.45 -12.45 -9.05
N TYR A 28 1.65 -11.47 -9.49
CA TYR A 28 0.18 -11.61 -9.50
C TYR A 28 -0.33 -12.23 -10.80
N THR A 29 -1.34 -13.09 -10.70
CA THR A 29 -2.13 -13.57 -11.82
C THR A 29 -3.41 -12.75 -11.93
N GLN A 30 -3.77 -12.37 -13.15
CA GLN A 30 -5.06 -11.75 -13.44
C GLN A 30 -6.15 -12.81 -13.45
N LEU A 31 -7.04 -12.77 -12.47
CA LEU A 31 -8.25 -13.60 -12.44
C LEU A 31 -9.34 -13.01 -13.33
N MET A 32 -9.43 -11.68 -13.38
CA MET A 32 -10.45 -10.97 -14.14
C MET A 32 -10.04 -9.52 -14.38
N TYR A 33 -10.28 -9.04 -15.59
CA TYR A 33 -10.24 -7.63 -15.94
C TYR A 33 -11.37 -7.35 -16.92
N GLN A 34 -12.40 -6.62 -16.50
CA GLN A 34 -13.58 -6.40 -17.33
C GLN A 34 -14.27 -5.08 -17.04
N ALA A 35 -15.02 -4.62 -18.03
CA ALA A 35 -15.86 -3.44 -17.92
C ALA A 35 -16.95 -3.62 -16.84
N ASP A 36 -17.25 -2.55 -16.13
CA ASP A 36 -18.25 -2.46 -15.08
C ASP A 36 -18.87 -1.05 -15.07
N ALA A 37 -20.01 -0.89 -15.73
CA ALA A 37 -20.77 0.36 -15.83
C ALA A 37 -19.93 1.61 -16.26
N GLY A 38 -19.11 1.49 -17.30
CA GLY A 38 -18.24 2.57 -17.79
C GLY A 38 -16.87 2.64 -17.09
N TYR A 39 -16.66 1.79 -16.09
CA TYR A 39 -15.40 1.59 -15.39
C TYR A 39 -14.86 0.18 -15.60
N PHE A 40 -13.84 -0.20 -14.84
CA PHE A 40 -13.25 -1.53 -14.88
C PHE A 40 -13.07 -2.09 -13.47
N ARG A 41 -13.26 -3.41 -13.37
CA ARG A 41 -12.86 -4.19 -12.20
C ARG A 41 -11.71 -5.11 -12.55
N LEU A 42 -10.77 -5.20 -11.64
CA LEU A 42 -9.56 -5.99 -11.74
C LEU A 42 -9.48 -6.90 -10.51
N HIS A 43 -9.29 -8.19 -10.73
CA HIS A 43 -9.11 -9.16 -9.66
C HIS A 43 -7.78 -9.87 -9.87
N LEU A 44 -6.94 -9.82 -8.85
CA LEU A 44 -5.59 -10.35 -8.86
C LEU A 44 -5.44 -11.40 -7.75
N GLN A 45 -4.64 -12.43 -8.03
CA GLN A 45 -4.16 -13.38 -7.03
C GLN A 45 -2.65 -13.50 -7.09
N HIS A 46 -1.97 -13.31 -5.96
CA HIS A 46 -0.54 -13.57 -5.91
C HIS A 46 -0.26 -15.07 -6.02
N ALA A 47 0.58 -15.48 -6.96
CA ALA A 47 0.78 -16.88 -7.32
C ALA A 47 1.33 -17.72 -6.15
N ALA A 48 2.31 -17.19 -5.41
CA ALA A 48 2.96 -17.94 -4.32
C ALA A 48 2.19 -17.89 -3.00
N SER A 49 1.55 -16.76 -2.66
CA SER A 49 0.87 -16.61 -1.36
C SER A 49 -0.65 -16.86 -1.41
N GLY A 50 -1.23 -16.93 -2.60
CA GLY A 50 -2.69 -17.05 -2.79
C GLY A 50 -3.48 -15.82 -2.31
N GLN A 51 -2.81 -14.68 -2.07
CA GLN A 51 -3.45 -13.44 -1.65
C GLN A 51 -4.33 -12.87 -2.77
N PHE A 52 -5.57 -12.52 -2.44
CA PHE A 52 -6.48 -11.84 -3.37
C PHE A 52 -6.48 -10.33 -3.14
N VAL A 53 -6.38 -9.59 -4.24
CA VAL A 53 -6.56 -8.14 -4.28
C VAL A 53 -7.52 -7.82 -5.40
N ASN A 54 -8.61 -7.14 -5.06
CA ASN A 54 -9.61 -6.68 -6.00
C ASN A 54 -9.45 -5.17 -6.13
N LEU A 55 -9.48 -4.63 -7.34
CA LEU A 55 -9.40 -3.21 -7.62
C LEU A 55 -10.54 -2.79 -8.55
N HIS A 56 -10.93 -1.53 -8.49
CA HIS A 56 -11.99 -0.99 -9.32
C HIS A 56 -11.73 0.48 -9.61
N SER A 57 -11.90 0.91 -10.85
CA SER A 57 -11.78 2.31 -11.24
C SER A 57 -13.11 3.04 -11.10
N TYR A 58 -13.08 4.30 -10.74
CA TYR A 58 -14.24 5.18 -10.68
C TYR A 58 -13.98 6.44 -11.50
N ALA A 59 -14.88 7.42 -11.44
CA ALA A 59 -14.76 8.66 -12.20
C ALA A 59 -13.43 9.39 -11.95
N SER A 60 -12.96 9.37 -10.70
CA SER A 60 -11.80 10.17 -10.28
C SER A 60 -10.80 9.41 -9.42
N TYR A 61 -10.97 8.11 -9.17
CA TYR A 61 -10.09 7.35 -8.28
C TYR A 61 -10.07 5.86 -8.61
N VAL A 62 -9.13 5.12 -8.04
CA VAL A 62 -9.09 3.66 -8.06
C VAL A 62 -9.28 3.16 -6.62
N ALA A 63 -10.28 2.32 -6.40
CA ALA A 63 -10.53 1.66 -5.13
C ALA A 63 -9.92 0.26 -5.11
N TRP A 64 -9.85 -0.33 -3.93
CA TRP A 64 -9.48 -1.74 -3.76
C TRP A 64 -10.23 -2.43 -2.63
N TYR A 65 -10.23 -3.76 -2.66
CA TYR A 65 -10.64 -4.61 -1.56
C TYR A 65 -9.65 -5.75 -1.41
N GLY A 66 -9.20 -5.95 -0.18
CA GLY A 66 -8.64 -7.23 0.24
C GLY A 66 -9.76 -8.25 0.34
N SER A 67 -9.51 -9.46 -0.13
CA SER A 67 -10.45 -10.57 0.01
C SER A 67 -9.71 -11.86 0.38
N THR A 68 -10.43 -12.85 0.88
CA THR A 68 -9.88 -14.19 1.10
C THR A 68 -10.19 -15.14 -0.05
N SER A 69 -10.97 -14.72 -1.04
CA SER A 69 -11.38 -15.54 -2.18
C SER A 69 -11.82 -14.68 -3.37
N PHE A 70 -12.02 -15.30 -4.52
CA PHE A 70 -12.58 -14.65 -5.70
C PHE A 70 -13.78 -15.45 -6.22
N ASN A 71 -14.86 -14.74 -6.57
CA ASN A 71 -16.02 -15.31 -7.23
C ASN A 71 -16.40 -14.45 -8.44
N SER A 72 -16.26 -15.01 -9.64
CA SER A 72 -16.53 -14.33 -10.91
C SER A 72 -17.99 -13.95 -11.11
N GLY A 73 -18.93 -14.62 -10.42
CA GLY A 73 -20.36 -14.34 -10.47
C GLY A 73 -20.81 -13.19 -9.56
N LEU A 74 -19.95 -12.69 -8.67
CA LEU A 74 -20.29 -11.61 -7.74
C LEU A 74 -19.88 -10.24 -8.29
N ALA A 75 -20.61 -9.20 -7.89
CA ALA A 75 -20.21 -7.82 -8.12
C ALA A 75 -18.88 -7.50 -7.39
N TYR A 76 -18.20 -6.43 -7.81
CA TYR A 76 -16.96 -5.98 -7.16
C TYR A 76 -17.12 -5.78 -5.65
N SER A 77 -18.19 -5.08 -5.23
CA SER A 77 -18.50 -4.81 -3.83
C SER A 77 -18.99 -6.03 -3.04
N SER A 78 -19.21 -7.17 -3.70
CA SER A 78 -19.79 -8.38 -3.11
C SER A 78 -18.79 -9.54 -3.01
N GLN A 79 -17.50 -9.33 -3.28
CA GLN A 79 -16.49 -10.38 -3.10
C GLN A 79 -16.40 -10.78 -1.61
N THR A 80 -16.38 -12.07 -1.30
CA THR A 80 -16.51 -12.63 0.06
C THR A 80 -15.31 -12.32 0.98
N VAL A 81 -15.57 -12.10 2.28
CA VAL A 81 -14.60 -11.63 3.31
C VAL A 81 -13.88 -10.33 2.92
N ALA A 82 -14.66 -9.37 2.41
CA ALA A 82 -14.21 -8.02 2.17
C ALA A 82 -14.18 -7.24 3.50
N SER A 83 -12.99 -6.86 3.96
CA SER A 83 -12.84 -5.54 4.58
C SER A 83 -11.89 -4.79 3.69
N GLY A 84 -12.41 -3.85 2.91
CA GLY A 84 -11.58 -3.05 2.04
C GLY A 84 -11.76 -1.58 2.32
N SER A 85 -10.76 -0.86 1.83
CA SER A 85 -10.74 0.58 1.87
C SER A 85 -11.29 1.17 0.59
N PHE A 86 -11.91 2.32 0.74
CA PHE A 86 -12.03 3.26 -0.36
C PHE A 86 -10.72 4.05 -0.45
N SER A 87 -9.87 3.74 -1.42
CA SER A 87 -8.73 4.61 -1.70
C SER A 87 -9.20 5.83 -2.50
N VAL A 88 -9.08 7.00 -1.87
CA VAL A 88 -9.40 8.31 -2.46
C VAL A 88 -8.13 8.93 -3.03
N SER A 89 -7.34 8.17 -3.81
CA SER A 89 -6.33 8.79 -4.68
C SER A 89 -7.05 9.49 -5.81
N GLN A 90 -7.65 10.64 -5.46
CA GLN A 90 -8.40 11.49 -6.37
C GLN A 90 -7.44 12.03 -7.42
N MET A 91 -7.61 11.56 -8.64
CA MET A 91 -6.87 12.03 -9.80
C MET A 91 -7.54 13.31 -10.31
N SER A 92 -6.76 14.36 -10.51
CA SER A 92 -7.21 15.64 -11.08
C SER A 92 -7.40 15.59 -12.61
N GLY A 93 -7.71 14.42 -13.16
CA GLY A 93 -7.61 14.12 -14.59
C GLY A 93 -6.29 13.42 -14.93
N SER A 94 -5.54 13.99 -15.87
CA SER A 94 -4.22 13.48 -16.22
C SER A 94 -3.24 13.65 -15.05
N ALA A 95 -2.53 12.59 -14.67
CA ALA A 95 -1.69 12.57 -13.48
C ALA A 95 -0.40 11.78 -13.70
N GLU A 96 0.70 12.24 -13.07
CA GLU A 96 1.91 11.43 -12.96
C GLU A 96 1.66 10.19 -12.09
N TYR A 97 2.23 9.04 -12.47
CA TYR A 97 2.23 7.83 -11.67
C TYR A 97 3.63 7.21 -11.58
N PHE A 98 3.86 6.48 -10.49
CA PHE A 98 5.10 5.75 -10.19
C PHE A 98 4.73 4.39 -9.62
N LEU A 99 5.08 3.33 -10.35
CA LEU A 99 4.89 1.94 -9.96
C LEU A 99 6.21 1.38 -9.45
N PHE A 100 6.17 0.77 -8.28
CA PHE A 100 7.28 0.06 -7.65
C PHE A 100 6.81 -1.36 -7.35
N GLY A 101 7.66 -2.34 -7.61
CA GLY A 101 7.24 -3.73 -7.48
C GLY A 101 8.37 -4.72 -7.25
N GLY A 102 7.97 -5.83 -6.64
CA GLY A 102 8.74 -7.05 -6.52
C GLY A 102 7.79 -8.22 -6.27
N ASP A 103 8.33 -9.43 -6.26
CA ASP A 103 7.50 -10.61 -6.03
C ASP A 103 6.72 -10.48 -4.72
N GLY A 104 5.39 -10.55 -4.81
CA GLY A 104 4.47 -10.41 -3.68
C GLY A 104 4.00 -9.00 -3.33
N TRP A 105 4.47 -7.93 -3.99
CA TRP A 105 4.05 -6.56 -3.66
C TRP A 105 4.05 -5.61 -4.86
N CYS A 106 3.07 -4.71 -4.90
CA CYS A 106 2.89 -3.74 -5.97
C CYS A 106 2.40 -2.41 -5.39
N TYR A 107 3.16 -1.35 -5.64
CA TYR A 107 2.92 -0.01 -5.13
C TYR A 107 2.75 0.96 -6.28
N CYS A 108 1.75 1.82 -6.17
CA CYS A 108 1.47 2.89 -7.10
C CYS A 108 1.41 4.20 -6.33
N ILE A 109 2.29 5.14 -6.63
CA ILE A 109 2.20 6.52 -6.15
C ILE A 109 1.66 7.35 -7.30
N VAL A 110 0.56 8.07 -7.07
CA VAL A 110 -0.10 8.89 -8.11
C VAL A 110 -0.23 10.34 -7.65
N GLN A 111 -0.05 11.27 -8.57
CA GLN A 111 -0.26 12.69 -8.33
C GLN A 111 -1.75 12.98 -8.08
N THR A 112 -2.06 13.59 -6.95
CA THR A 112 -3.44 13.94 -6.54
C THR A 112 -3.71 15.45 -6.62
N ALA A 113 -2.65 16.25 -6.60
CA ALA A 113 -2.66 17.68 -6.89
C ALA A 113 -1.28 18.09 -7.42
N SER A 114 -1.10 19.36 -7.82
CA SER A 114 0.13 19.88 -8.46
C SER A 114 1.44 19.34 -7.85
N THR A 115 1.55 19.34 -6.52
CA THR A 115 2.74 18.85 -5.81
C THR A 115 2.45 17.74 -4.80
N THR A 116 1.24 17.20 -4.79
CA THR A 116 0.79 16.21 -3.80
C THR A 116 0.66 14.84 -4.44
N TYR A 117 1.12 13.81 -3.73
CA TYR A 117 1.07 12.42 -4.18
C TYR A 117 0.37 11.53 -3.14
N GLY A 118 -0.35 10.52 -3.61
CA GLY A 118 -1.09 9.57 -2.80
C GLY A 118 -0.67 8.13 -3.11
N PRO A 119 -0.54 7.25 -2.09
CA PRO A 119 -0.23 5.85 -2.29
C PRO A 119 -1.47 4.99 -2.57
N LEU A 120 -1.29 4.04 -3.49
CA LEU A 120 -2.05 2.81 -3.64
C LEU A 120 -1.06 1.65 -3.48
N ILE A 121 -1.05 1.01 -2.31
CA ILE A 121 -0.04 -0.02 -2.02
C ILE A 121 -0.67 -1.29 -1.47
N PHE A 122 -0.24 -2.43 -2.00
CA PHE A 122 -0.66 -3.73 -1.50
C PHE A 122 0.47 -4.76 -1.67
N GLY A 123 0.44 -5.78 -0.83
CA GLY A 123 1.39 -6.88 -0.95
C GLY A 123 1.42 -7.80 0.26
N ALA A 124 2.41 -8.69 0.23
CA ALA A 124 2.78 -9.53 1.35
C ALA A 124 3.71 -8.77 2.31
N ILE A 125 3.48 -8.97 3.61
CA ILE A 125 4.33 -8.48 4.69
C ILE A 125 5.58 -9.34 4.74
N THR A 126 6.76 -8.72 4.88
CA THR A 126 7.94 -9.47 5.34
C THR A 126 7.77 -9.78 6.83
N LYS A 127 7.37 -11.00 7.12
CA LYS A 127 6.97 -11.42 8.47
C LYS A 127 8.16 -11.49 9.42
N THR A 128 7.95 -11.04 10.65
CA THR A 128 8.92 -11.18 11.76
C THR A 128 8.71 -12.46 12.58
N CYS A 129 7.57 -13.13 12.39
CA CYS A 129 7.21 -14.38 13.05
C CYS A 129 6.29 -15.24 12.16
N THR A 130 6.06 -16.48 12.56
CA THR A 130 5.17 -17.39 11.83
C THR A 130 3.71 -17.13 12.20
N PHE A 131 2.88 -16.83 11.21
CA PHE A 131 1.42 -16.70 11.34
C PHE A 131 0.73 -16.89 9.99
N THR A 132 -0.56 -17.25 10.00
CA THR A 132 -1.38 -17.40 8.78
C THR A 132 -1.80 -16.03 8.24
N GLY A 133 -1.80 -15.88 6.90
CA GLY A 133 -2.04 -14.59 6.25
C GLY A 133 -0.72 -13.86 5.98
N GLY A 134 -0.64 -12.58 6.32
CA GLY A 134 0.50 -11.71 6.04
C GLY A 134 0.33 -10.87 4.80
N ALA A 135 -0.89 -10.44 4.51
CA ALA A 135 -1.20 -9.53 3.42
C ALA A 135 -1.55 -8.16 3.99
N PHE A 136 -1.20 -7.09 3.27
CA PHE A 136 -1.61 -5.73 3.61
C PHE A 136 -2.06 -4.96 2.38
N LEU A 137 -2.83 -3.92 2.64
CA LEU A 137 -3.24 -2.90 1.67
C LEU A 137 -3.35 -1.57 2.39
N SER A 138 -2.85 -0.49 1.79
CA SER A 138 -2.84 0.84 2.39
C SER A 138 -2.99 1.94 1.37
N ASP A 139 -3.75 2.97 1.74
CA ASP A 139 -3.90 4.24 1.02
C ASP A 139 -3.44 5.39 1.94
N THR A 140 -3.74 6.60 1.51
CA THR A 140 -3.61 7.83 2.28
C THR A 140 -4.35 7.78 3.62
N TYR A 141 -5.53 7.14 3.71
CA TYR A 141 -6.45 7.30 4.85
C TYR A 141 -6.47 6.11 5.80
N SER A 142 -5.99 4.95 5.34
CA SER A 142 -6.21 3.71 6.05
C SER A 142 -5.21 2.63 5.62
N THR A 143 -5.03 1.68 6.52
CA THR A 143 -4.30 0.45 6.26
C THR A 143 -5.11 -0.72 6.77
N TYR A 144 -5.09 -1.80 6.00
CA TYR A 144 -5.67 -3.07 6.38
C TYR A 144 -4.64 -4.17 6.31
N VAL A 145 -4.76 -5.11 7.24
CA VAL A 145 -3.86 -6.24 7.37
C VAL A 145 -4.67 -7.51 7.55
N ARG A 146 -4.32 -8.53 6.79
CA ARG A 146 -4.79 -9.89 7.00
C ARG A 146 -3.74 -10.64 7.80
N ALA A 147 -4.03 -10.90 9.06
CA ALA A 147 -3.17 -11.66 9.94
C ALA A 147 -4.00 -12.43 10.96
N ASP A 148 -3.77 -13.74 11.02
CA ASP A 148 -4.27 -14.61 12.07
C ASP A 148 -3.36 -14.50 13.29
N ILE A 149 -3.77 -13.71 14.29
CA ILE A 149 -2.97 -13.40 15.49
C ILE A 149 -3.50 -14.08 16.75
N ASP A 150 -4.70 -14.65 16.67
CA ASP A 150 -5.45 -15.24 17.78
C ASP A 150 -5.81 -16.70 17.54
N GLY A 151 -5.38 -17.29 16.41
CA GLY A 151 -5.64 -18.67 16.03
C GLY A 151 -7.10 -18.94 15.65
N ASN A 152 -7.95 -17.92 15.64
CA ASN A 152 -9.39 -18.02 15.42
C ASN A 152 -9.89 -17.20 14.23
N THR A 153 -9.10 -16.25 13.71
CA THR A 153 -9.61 -15.35 12.67
C THR A 153 -8.55 -14.91 11.64
N ASN A 154 -8.46 -15.65 10.53
CA ASN A 154 -7.80 -15.22 9.30
C ASN A 154 -8.65 -14.20 8.54
N LYS A 155 -8.89 -13.03 9.15
CA LYS A 155 -9.69 -11.92 8.62
C LYS A 155 -8.82 -10.69 8.35
N TRP A 156 -9.32 -9.82 7.48
CA TRP A 156 -8.76 -8.50 7.28
C TRP A 156 -9.19 -7.56 8.44
N LYS A 157 -8.26 -6.74 8.90
CA LYS A 157 -8.37 -5.82 10.06
C LYS A 157 -8.14 -4.37 9.61
N VAL A 158 -8.66 -3.37 10.34
CA VAL A 158 -8.69 -1.95 9.89
C VAL A 158 -8.08 -0.97 10.91
N GLY A 159 -7.52 0.15 10.43
CA GLY A 159 -6.73 1.10 11.20
C GLY A 159 -7.44 2.12 12.12
N THR A 160 -8.71 1.96 12.49
CA THR A 160 -9.47 3.06 13.12
C THR A 160 -9.41 3.14 14.65
N SER A 161 -8.85 2.14 15.36
CA SER A 161 -8.72 1.95 16.83
C SER A 161 -9.55 0.78 17.39
N GLY A 162 -9.15 0.24 18.55
CA GLY A 162 -9.82 -0.88 19.23
C GLY A 162 -9.17 -2.27 19.03
N THR A 163 -9.91 -3.30 19.47
CA THR A 163 -9.72 -4.70 19.09
C THR A 163 -9.74 -4.79 17.56
N ASP A 164 -8.69 -5.30 16.92
CA ASP A 164 -8.49 -5.29 15.45
C ASP A 164 -7.94 -3.99 14.81
N ALA A 165 -7.41 -3.05 15.59
CA ALA A 165 -6.75 -1.86 15.04
C ALA A 165 -5.44 -2.21 14.29
N VAL A 166 -5.26 -1.67 13.10
CA VAL A 166 -3.97 -1.74 12.36
C VAL A 166 -3.17 -0.45 12.56
N ARG A 167 -1.85 -0.58 12.78
CA ARG A 167 -0.89 0.53 12.78
C ARG A 167 0.20 0.28 11.73
N ALA A 168 0.12 1.02 10.64
CA ALA A 168 1.08 0.98 9.53
C ALA A 168 0.91 2.26 8.71
N PHE A 169 1.98 2.79 8.10
CA PHE A 169 1.96 4.02 7.28
C PHE A 169 1.29 5.24 7.96
N TYR A 170 -0.04 5.32 7.93
CA TYR A 170 -0.90 6.35 8.52
C TYR A 170 -0.74 6.52 10.03
N ASN A 171 -0.61 5.43 10.79
CA ASN A 171 -0.84 5.38 12.24
C ASN A 171 0.21 4.54 13.01
N ALA A 172 1.36 4.26 12.39
CA ALA A 172 2.45 3.56 13.07
C ALA A 172 3.09 4.43 14.17
N THR A 173 3.38 3.85 15.33
CA THR A 173 4.07 4.54 16.45
C THR A 173 5.47 5.01 16.06
N THR A 174 6.10 4.35 15.08
CA THR A 174 7.36 4.74 14.43
C THR A 174 7.30 6.08 13.67
N ARG A 175 6.11 6.67 13.49
CA ARG A 175 5.92 8.02 12.93
C ARG A 175 6.39 9.15 13.86
N GLN A 176 6.71 8.84 15.13
CA GLN A 176 7.24 9.79 16.13
C GLN A 176 8.70 10.23 15.88
N LEU A 177 9.31 9.88 14.75
CA LEU A 177 10.64 10.36 14.38
C LEU A 177 10.64 11.81 13.86
N ASP A 178 9.46 12.42 13.73
CA ASP A 178 9.29 13.87 13.58
C ASP A 178 9.17 14.54 14.96
N SER A 179 10.31 15.00 15.47
CA SER A 179 10.30 16.28 16.20
C SER A 179 10.22 17.40 15.16
N TYR A 180 9.21 18.27 15.29
CA TYR A 180 8.95 19.50 14.51
C TYR A 180 10.04 20.59 14.68
N SER A 181 11.23 20.25 15.17
CA SER A 181 12.30 21.21 15.47
C SER A 181 13.52 21.01 14.56
N PRO A 182 14.21 22.11 14.19
CA PRO A 182 15.33 22.07 13.25
C PRO A 182 16.47 21.19 13.77
N ILE A 183 17.05 20.37 12.89
CA ILE A 183 18.40 19.84 13.05
C ILE A 183 19.23 20.24 11.84
N ALA A 184 20.51 20.53 12.05
CA ALA A 184 21.44 20.70 10.95
C ALA A 184 21.57 19.38 10.17
N PHE A 185 21.67 19.47 8.84
CA PHE A 185 21.90 18.32 7.97
C PHE A 185 23.25 17.66 8.32
N ASN A 186 23.24 16.41 8.78
CA ASN A 186 24.42 15.69 9.27
C ASN A 186 24.66 14.35 8.56
N GLY A 187 23.97 14.07 7.45
CA GLY A 187 24.06 12.79 6.73
C GLY A 187 23.28 11.64 7.39
N VAL A 188 22.42 11.91 8.38
CA VAL A 188 21.66 10.90 9.15
C VAL A 188 20.17 11.05 8.87
N THR A 189 19.73 10.72 7.66
CA THR A 189 18.30 10.46 7.43
C THR A 189 18.06 8.95 7.44
N PRO A 190 17.62 8.38 8.58
CA PRO A 190 17.45 6.94 8.68
C PRO A 190 16.28 6.48 7.81
N LEU A 191 16.54 5.51 6.92
CA LEU A 191 15.52 4.74 6.23
C LEU A 191 15.03 3.61 7.13
N TYR A 192 14.08 3.90 8.00
CA TYR A 192 13.52 2.87 8.88
C TYR A 192 12.55 1.95 8.12
N PRO A 193 12.54 0.64 8.37
CA PRO A 193 11.49 -0.23 7.86
C PRO A 193 10.10 0.33 8.20
N CYS A 194 9.19 0.36 7.22
CA CYS A 194 7.79 0.69 7.51
C CYS A 194 7.16 -0.50 8.22
N THR A 195 7.03 -0.40 9.54
CA THR A 195 6.50 -1.45 10.41
C THR A 195 4.99 -1.60 10.24
N ILE A 196 4.53 -2.85 10.29
CA ILE A 196 3.11 -3.20 10.28
C ILE A 196 2.79 -3.88 11.61
N GLU A 197 1.91 -3.26 12.38
CA GLU A 197 1.49 -3.72 13.69
C GLU A 197 -0.03 -3.95 13.72
N VAL A 198 -0.46 -4.95 14.49
CA VAL A 198 -1.88 -5.30 14.65
C VAL A 198 -2.23 -5.34 16.13
N GLY A 199 -3.34 -4.71 16.47
CA GLY A 199 -3.89 -4.64 17.82
C GLY A 199 -4.31 -6.02 18.33
N ARG A 200 -4.02 -6.27 19.60
CA ARG A 200 -4.37 -7.50 20.31
C ARG A 200 -5.73 -7.38 20.99
N PRO A 201 -6.51 -8.46 21.05
CA PRO A 201 -7.76 -8.47 21.79
C PRO A 201 -7.58 -8.41 23.30
N THR A 202 -6.48 -8.96 23.83
CA THR A 202 -6.17 -8.92 25.26
C THR A 202 -4.65 -8.90 25.49
N PRO A 203 -4.12 -7.93 26.27
CA PRO A 203 -4.83 -6.74 26.76
C PRO A 203 -5.17 -5.79 25.60
N SER A 204 -6.32 -5.11 25.67
CA SER A 204 -6.70 -4.07 24.70
C SER A 204 -5.63 -2.97 24.66
N TYR A 205 -5.39 -2.37 23.50
CA TYR A 205 -4.37 -1.32 23.24
C TYR A 205 -2.91 -1.79 23.12
N PHE A 206 -2.64 -3.10 23.21
CA PHE A 206 -1.33 -3.64 22.85
C PHE A 206 -1.29 -4.01 21.38
N TYR A 207 -0.13 -3.81 20.74
CA TYR A 207 0.08 -4.10 19.33
C TYR A 207 1.21 -5.12 19.18
N SER A 208 1.02 -6.06 18.27
CA SER A 208 2.05 -7.02 17.85
C SER A 208 2.64 -6.57 16.52
N MET A 209 3.98 -6.43 16.48
CA MET A 209 4.69 -6.22 15.22
C MET A 209 4.59 -7.49 14.37
N MET A 210 3.87 -7.39 13.26
CA MET A 210 3.68 -8.50 12.30
C MET A 210 4.82 -8.60 11.30
N GLY A 211 5.49 -7.47 11.05
CA GLY A 211 6.59 -7.37 10.11
C GLY A 211 6.71 -5.99 9.51
N PHE A 212 7.16 -5.93 8.26
CA PHE A 212 7.38 -4.69 7.53
C PHE A 212 6.92 -4.78 6.08
N ALA A 213 6.58 -3.63 5.50
CA ALA A 213 6.30 -3.52 4.08
C ALA A 213 7.62 -3.65 3.28
N PRO A 214 7.74 -4.61 2.35
CA PRO A 214 8.93 -4.74 1.51
C PRO A 214 9.08 -3.51 0.62
N GLY A 215 10.31 -3.11 0.28
CA GLY A 215 10.54 -2.01 -0.68
C GLY A 215 10.07 -0.61 -0.26
N VAL A 216 9.58 -0.40 0.97
CA VAL A 216 9.24 0.93 1.51
C VAL A 216 9.97 1.19 2.80
N ARG A 217 10.41 2.44 2.99
CA ARG A 217 11.08 2.92 4.19
C ARG A 217 10.49 4.25 4.63
N LEU A 218 10.38 4.45 5.94
CA LEU A 218 10.08 5.74 6.54
C LEU A 218 11.32 6.62 6.41
N LEU A 219 11.12 7.86 5.99
CA LEU A 219 12.15 8.86 5.77
C LEU A 219 11.73 10.16 6.43
N ARG A 220 12.65 10.80 7.17
CA ARG A 220 12.43 12.17 7.62
C ARG A 220 12.58 13.12 6.45
N MET A 221 11.50 13.81 6.07
CA MET A 221 11.52 14.72 4.93
C MET A 221 11.75 16.19 5.27
N ASN A 222 11.51 16.61 6.53
CA ASN A 222 11.54 17.97 7.09
C ASN A 222 12.40 19.03 6.33
N GLY A 223 11.92 19.50 5.18
CA GLY A 223 12.60 20.48 4.31
C GLY A 223 13.87 19.98 3.60
N GLN A 224 14.23 18.70 3.74
CA GLN A 224 15.47 18.12 3.19
C GLN A 224 15.29 17.50 1.82
N TYR A 225 14.08 17.03 1.49
CA TYR A 225 13.79 16.35 0.24
C TYR A 225 12.50 16.86 -0.39
N VAL A 226 12.46 16.89 -1.72
CA VAL A 226 11.24 17.13 -2.50
C VAL A 226 10.75 15.83 -3.12
N ASN A 227 9.47 15.81 -3.49
CA ASN A 227 8.87 14.65 -4.16
C ASN A 227 9.66 14.28 -5.41
N LYS A 228 9.92 12.97 -5.56
CA LYS A 228 10.69 12.35 -6.66
C LYS A 228 12.21 12.44 -6.54
N ASP A 229 12.75 13.05 -5.47
CA ASP A 229 14.20 12.98 -5.21
C ASP A 229 14.66 11.52 -5.09
N ILE A 230 15.90 11.26 -5.54
CA ILE A 230 16.54 9.96 -5.43
C ILE A 230 17.60 10.01 -4.34
N VAL A 231 17.52 9.07 -3.40
CA VAL A 231 18.52 8.86 -2.36
C VAL A 231 19.19 7.50 -2.57
N THR A 232 20.51 7.49 -2.76
CA THR A 232 21.28 6.25 -2.89
C THR A 232 21.86 5.84 -1.53
N LEU A 233 21.49 4.67 -1.04
CA LEU A 233 21.98 4.10 0.23
C LEU A 233 22.30 2.61 0.07
N GLY A 234 23.51 2.21 0.44
CA GLY A 234 23.93 0.81 0.41
C GLY A 234 23.85 0.13 -0.97
N GLY A 235 24.00 0.91 -2.05
CA GLY A 235 23.90 0.43 -3.43
C GLY A 235 22.47 0.35 -4.00
N SER A 236 21.48 0.80 -3.24
CA SER A 236 20.08 0.88 -3.68
C SER A 236 19.64 2.32 -3.84
N ASP A 237 18.84 2.59 -4.87
CA ASP A 237 18.20 3.88 -5.09
C ASP A 237 16.80 3.88 -4.48
N TRP A 238 16.47 4.96 -3.78
CA TRP A 238 15.17 5.17 -3.15
C TRP A 238 14.54 6.45 -3.69
N MET A 239 13.38 6.33 -4.32
CA MET A 239 12.60 7.49 -4.74
C MET A 239 11.70 7.95 -3.59
N VAL A 240 11.77 9.24 -3.25
CA VAL A 240 11.13 9.76 -2.05
C VAL A 240 9.85 10.52 -2.36
N PHE A 241 8.84 10.33 -1.50
CA PHE A 241 7.58 11.04 -1.56
C PHE A 241 7.14 11.49 -0.17
N SER A 242 6.70 12.73 -0.10
CA SER A 242 5.97 13.33 1.01
C SER A 242 4.50 13.00 0.85
N MET A 243 3.94 12.42 1.89
CA MET A 243 2.53 12.08 2.00
C MET A 243 1.96 12.77 3.23
N SER A 244 0.63 12.80 3.36
CA SER A 244 -0.09 13.50 4.44
C SER A 244 0.38 13.17 5.87
N TYR A 245 1.08 12.05 6.06
CA TYR A 245 1.47 11.53 7.37
C TYR A 245 2.98 11.29 7.53
N GLY A 246 3.81 11.71 6.56
CA GLY A 246 5.25 11.59 6.67
C GLY A 246 5.94 11.39 5.32
N GLY A 247 7.25 11.22 5.38
CA GLY A 247 8.09 10.92 4.23
C GLY A 247 8.34 9.43 4.05
N TYR A 248 8.36 9.00 2.79
CA TYR A 248 8.55 7.60 2.42
C TYR A 248 9.55 7.49 1.29
N GLY A 249 10.51 6.57 1.42
CA GLY A 249 11.38 6.12 0.35
C GLY A 249 10.86 4.81 -0.23
N PHE A 250 10.70 4.75 -1.56
CA PHE A 250 10.33 3.56 -2.32
C PHE A 250 11.52 3.06 -3.11
N LEU A 251 11.78 1.76 -3.00
CA LEU A 251 12.93 1.12 -3.62
C LEU A 251 12.76 1.09 -5.15
N LYS A 252 13.72 1.69 -5.86
CA LYS A 252 13.74 1.83 -7.32
C LYS A 252 14.59 0.76 -7.99
#